data_AF-A0A812LI93-F1
#
_entry.id   AF-A0A812LI93-F1
#
_cell.length_a   1.000
_cell.length_b   1.000
_cell.length_c   1.000
_cell.angle_alpha   90.00
_cell.angle_beta   90.00
_cell.angle_gamma   90.00
#
_symmetry.space_group_name_H-M   'P 1'
#
loop_
_entity.id
_entity.type
_entity.pdbx_description
1 polymer ?
#
loop_
_entity_poly.entity_id
_entity_poly.type
_entity_poly.pdbx_seq_one_letter_code
_entity_poly.pdbx_strand_id
1 'polypeptide(L)'
;MPPAELAQHMHAGRAVAEDEIRRRGALAPGPGALAPVGDAPPAGGENHDQGIWVPGKKIGEEVSVPIDAPWMGDRALVRVTDSEGNSLVVMEAKIDRSGLAEFCEGRIALCRGSEAIAGEDKQAGDDVRTMSVRYLANGERGRNFKDSVKEFVQVEFDDWPLLPRTCQDYLSAVSEVAESCYMQHLAWVQQARIPEGDRAIYEDELLSRVIDMAVKYDCLNIVNLASFEMIIRRKQLLAEAHVGNPASPSYEAADYFMGRRYRPGGGIVVQSLTEHVAKRMHEDAQIQKEKRKLSEAKGNGKNKGKVPTSPPNPEGGGGGKK
;
A
#
# COMPACT_ATOMS: atom_id res chain seq x y z
N MET A 1 20.05 -9.80 -19.24
CA MET A 1 18.91 -10.73 -19.29
C MET A 1 18.43 -10.81 -20.72
N PRO A 2 18.69 -11.90 -21.46
CA PRO A 2 18.06 -12.16 -22.75
C PRO A 2 16.52 -12.10 -22.67
N PRO A 3 15.81 -11.70 -23.75
CA PRO A 3 14.36 -11.59 -23.77
C PRO A 3 13.61 -12.87 -23.34
N ALA A 4 14.17 -14.04 -23.65
CA ALA A 4 13.62 -15.33 -23.22
C ALA A 4 13.63 -15.52 -21.69
N GLU A 5 14.65 -15.02 -21.01
CA GLU A 5 14.78 -15.11 -19.55
C GLU A 5 13.80 -14.15 -18.87
N LEU A 6 13.61 -12.94 -19.43
CA LEU A 6 12.58 -12.00 -18.96
C LEU A 6 11.16 -12.58 -19.10
N ALA A 7 10.86 -13.23 -20.22
CA ALA A 7 9.57 -13.87 -20.44
C ALA A 7 9.31 -14.99 -19.41
N GLN A 8 10.33 -15.78 -19.09
CA GLN A 8 10.24 -16.82 -18.05
C GLN A 8 9.96 -16.21 -16.66
N HIS A 9 10.62 -15.11 -16.29
CA HIS A 9 10.33 -14.40 -15.04
C HIS A 9 8.91 -13.84 -14.98
N MET A 10 8.41 -13.24 -16.07
CA MET A 10 7.03 -12.76 -16.14
C MET A 10 6.01 -13.90 -16.03
N HIS A 11 6.29 -15.07 -16.63
CA HIS A 11 5.44 -16.25 -16.48
C HIS A 11 5.45 -16.81 -15.05
N ALA A 12 6.61 -16.83 -14.40
CA ALA A 12 6.72 -17.27 -13.01
C ALA A 12 5.96 -16.35 -12.05
N GLY A 13 6.11 -15.03 -12.18
CA GLY A 13 5.39 -14.07 -11.33
C GLY A 13 3.87 -14.13 -11.51
N ARG A 14 3.40 -14.36 -12.74
CA ARG A 14 1.97 -14.60 -13.02
C ARG A 14 1.44 -15.85 -12.31
N ALA A 15 2.17 -16.97 -12.37
CA ALA A 15 1.76 -18.20 -11.68
C ALA A 15 1.68 -18.04 -10.15
N VAL A 16 2.61 -17.27 -9.57
CA VAL A 16 2.61 -16.96 -8.12
C VAL A 16 1.40 -16.07 -7.75
N ALA A 17 1.09 -15.06 -8.57
CA ALA A 17 -0.08 -14.20 -8.35
C ALA A 17 -1.40 -14.99 -8.43
N GLU A 18 -1.53 -15.91 -9.40
CA GLU A 18 -2.69 -16.80 -9.53
C GLU A 18 -2.87 -17.73 -8.31
N ASP A 19 -1.78 -18.29 -7.79
CA ASP A 19 -1.79 -19.12 -6.58
C ASP A 19 -2.21 -18.33 -5.33
N GLU A 20 -1.77 -17.08 -5.22
CA GLU A 20 -2.11 -16.19 -4.11
C GLU A 20 -3.58 -15.75 -4.15
N ILE A 21 -4.15 -15.48 -5.33
CA ILE A 21 -5.58 -15.22 -5.51
C ILE A 21 -6.41 -16.43 -5.06
N ARG A 22 -5.99 -17.64 -5.45
CA ARG A 22 -6.67 -18.89 -5.04
C ARG A 22 -6.62 -19.08 -3.52
N ARG A 23 -5.50 -18.74 -2.88
CA ARG A 23 -5.30 -18.83 -1.43
C ARG A 23 -6.18 -17.86 -0.65
N ARG A 24 -6.50 -16.70 -1.22
CA ARG A 24 -7.31 -15.63 -0.61
C ARG A 24 -8.81 -15.91 -0.55
N GLY A 25 -9.29 -17.04 -1.09
CA GLY A 25 -10.70 -17.41 -0.99
C GLY A 25 -11.66 -16.49 -1.75
N ALA A 26 -11.15 -15.62 -2.63
CA ALA A 26 -11.94 -14.79 -3.54
C ALA A 26 -12.76 -15.62 -4.56
N LEU A 27 -12.56 -16.94 -4.58
CA LEU A 27 -13.27 -17.95 -5.37
C LEU A 27 -13.85 -19.07 -4.49
N ALA A 28 -14.36 -18.77 -3.30
CA ALA A 28 -15.32 -19.67 -2.69
C ALA A 28 -16.70 -19.40 -3.34
N PRO A 29 -17.21 -20.23 -4.25
CA PRO A 29 -18.62 -20.15 -4.60
C PRO A 29 -19.40 -20.37 -3.31
N GLY A 30 -20.14 -19.36 -2.86
CA GLY A 30 -21.15 -19.57 -1.82
C GLY A 30 -22.05 -20.74 -2.25
N PRO A 31 -22.57 -21.56 -1.32
CA PRO A 31 -23.43 -22.68 -1.67
C PRO A 31 -24.71 -22.14 -2.31
N GLY A 32 -24.70 -22.01 -3.63
CA GLY A 32 -25.85 -21.67 -4.44
C GLY A 32 -26.81 -22.85 -4.41
N ALA A 33 -27.79 -22.78 -3.51
CA ALA A 33 -28.93 -23.68 -3.55
C ALA A 33 -29.62 -23.52 -4.92
N LEU A 34 -29.63 -24.59 -5.70
CA LEU A 34 -30.41 -24.66 -6.93
C LEU A 34 -31.89 -24.54 -6.54
N ALA A 35 -32.51 -23.42 -6.91
CA ALA A 35 -33.95 -23.25 -6.79
C ALA A 35 -34.65 -24.23 -7.76
N PRO A 36 -35.75 -24.87 -7.35
CA PRO A 36 -36.50 -25.76 -8.22
C PRO A 36 -37.13 -24.99 -9.39
N VAL A 37 -37.18 -25.65 -10.54
CA VAL A 37 -37.81 -25.17 -11.78
C VAL A 37 -39.31 -24.98 -11.53
N GLY A 38 -39.77 -23.73 -11.51
CA GLY A 38 -41.18 -23.37 -11.38
C GLY A 38 -41.84 -23.19 -12.75
N ASP A 39 -43.12 -23.59 -12.83
CA ASP A 39 -44.00 -23.46 -13.99
C ASP A 39 -44.20 -22.00 -14.45
N ALA A 40 -44.62 -21.86 -15.71
CA ALA A 40 -44.77 -20.60 -16.42
C ALA A 40 -45.61 -19.53 -15.66
N PRO A 41 -45.16 -18.26 -15.66
CA PRO A 41 -45.81 -17.21 -14.88
C PRO A 41 -47.12 -16.72 -15.52
N PRO A 42 -48.09 -16.24 -14.71
CA PRO A 42 -49.31 -15.62 -15.20
C PRO A 42 -49.03 -14.27 -15.88
N ALA A 43 -49.76 -13.99 -16.96
CA ALA A 43 -49.74 -12.72 -17.66
C ALA A 43 -50.43 -11.63 -16.80
N GLY A 44 -49.68 -10.60 -16.39
CA GLY A 44 -50.24 -9.40 -15.78
C GLY A 44 -49.54 -8.98 -14.48
N GLY A 45 -48.39 -8.36 -14.62
CA GLY A 45 -47.69 -7.65 -13.55
C GLY A 45 -46.42 -7.04 -14.12
N GLU A 46 -46.25 -5.73 -13.94
CA GLU A 46 -45.09 -4.94 -14.36
C GLU A 46 -43.82 -5.59 -13.80
N ASN A 47 -43.17 -6.39 -14.64
CA ASN A 47 -41.90 -7.01 -14.33
C ASN A 47 -40.84 -6.28 -15.15
N HIS A 48 -39.72 -6.00 -14.50
CA HIS A 48 -38.61 -5.28 -15.10
C HIS A 48 -37.54 -6.29 -15.47
N ASP A 49 -37.09 -6.21 -16.71
CA ASP A 49 -36.09 -7.10 -17.28
C ASP A 49 -34.80 -6.29 -17.49
N GLN A 50 -33.63 -6.92 -17.27
CA GLN A 50 -32.35 -6.19 -17.18
C GLN A 50 -31.17 -6.84 -17.88
N GLY A 51 -30.43 -6.01 -18.62
CA GLY A 51 -29.51 -6.46 -19.63
C GLY A 51 -28.11 -6.73 -19.14
N ILE A 52 -27.49 -7.75 -19.73
CA ILE A 52 -26.09 -8.04 -19.55
C ILE A 52 -25.26 -7.18 -20.51
N TRP A 53 -24.49 -6.26 -19.93
CA TRP A 53 -23.37 -5.48 -20.49
C TRP A 53 -23.49 -5.08 -21.96
N VAL A 54 -24.13 -3.93 -22.18
CA VAL A 54 -24.15 -3.22 -23.47
C VAL A 54 -23.44 -1.88 -23.31
N PRO A 55 -22.51 -1.48 -24.21
CA PRO A 55 -21.91 -0.15 -24.18
C PRO A 55 -22.97 0.96 -24.15
N GLY A 56 -22.83 1.87 -23.18
CA GLY A 56 -23.78 2.97 -22.98
C GLY A 56 -25.02 2.63 -22.13
N LYS A 57 -25.15 1.38 -21.67
CA LYS A 57 -26.23 0.94 -20.77
C LYS A 57 -25.69 0.66 -19.37
N LYS A 58 -26.50 0.90 -18.35
CA LYS A 58 -26.13 0.62 -16.95
C LYS A 58 -26.58 -0.78 -16.55
N ILE A 59 -25.79 -1.46 -15.70
CA ILE A 59 -26.28 -2.64 -14.98
C ILE A 59 -27.44 -2.18 -14.10
N GLY A 60 -28.58 -2.85 -14.22
CA GLY A 60 -29.80 -2.45 -13.53
C GLY A 60 -30.74 -1.54 -14.33
N GLU A 61 -30.38 -1.18 -15.56
CA GLU A 61 -31.29 -0.43 -16.45
C GLU A 61 -32.45 -1.32 -16.90
N GLU A 62 -33.65 -0.77 -16.84
CA GLU A 62 -34.87 -1.44 -17.27
C GLU A 62 -34.92 -1.50 -18.81
N VAL A 63 -35.15 -2.69 -19.33
CA VAL A 63 -35.27 -2.96 -20.76
C VAL A 63 -36.67 -3.50 -21.06
N SER A 64 -37.29 -2.98 -22.11
CA SER A 64 -38.57 -3.51 -22.59
C SER A 64 -38.33 -4.78 -23.40
N VAL A 65 -38.91 -5.89 -22.94
CA VAL A 65 -38.76 -7.19 -23.59
C VAL A 65 -39.91 -7.43 -24.57
N PRO A 66 -39.62 -7.69 -25.86
CA PRO A 66 -40.63 -8.06 -26.83
C PRO A 66 -41.42 -9.30 -26.40
N ILE A 67 -42.73 -9.31 -26.69
CA ILE A 67 -43.63 -10.42 -26.33
C ILE A 67 -43.18 -11.75 -26.97
N ASP A 68 -42.52 -11.67 -28.11
CA ASP A 68 -41.99 -12.80 -28.89
C ASP A 68 -40.53 -13.15 -28.57
N ALA A 69 -39.91 -12.50 -27.58
CA ALA A 69 -38.54 -12.82 -27.17
C ALA A 69 -38.45 -14.28 -26.69
N PRO A 70 -37.38 -15.02 -27.04
CA PRO A 70 -37.19 -16.37 -26.54
C PRO A 70 -36.80 -16.33 -25.07
N TRP A 71 -37.55 -17.07 -24.24
CA TRP A 71 -37.35 -17.17 -22.80
C TRP A 71 -36.72 -18.50 -22.40
N MET A 72 -35.86 -18.47 -21.38
CA MET A 72 -35.33 -19.62 -20.68
C MET A 72 -35.40 -19.34 -19.17
N GLY A 73 -36.47 -19.82 -18.53
CA GLY A 73 -36.71 -19.57 -17.10
C GLY A 73 -36.95 -18.08 -16.83
N ASP A 74 -36.11 -17.50 -15.96
CA ASP A 74 -36.13 -16.08 -15.58
C ASP A 74 -35.32 -15.19 -16.53
N ARG A 75 -34.95 -15.68 -17.72
CA ARG A 75 -34.11 -14.94 -18.66
C ARG A 75 -34.71 -14.89 -20.07
N ALA A 76 -34.48 -13.78 -20.77
CA ALA A 76 -34.89 -13.59 -22.16
C ALA A 76 -33.69 -13.17 -23.03
N LEU A 77 -33.68 -13.53 -24.32
CA LEU A 77 -32.74 -12.92 -25.26
C LEU A 77 -33.40 -11.74 -25.96
N VAL A 78 -32.78 -10.57 -25.86
CA VAL A 78 -33.34 -9.30 -26.36
C VAL A 78 -32.32 -8.60 -27.23
N ARG A 79 -32.79 -7.91 -28.27
CA ARG A 79 -31.95 -7.02 -29.06
C ARG A 79 -31.93 -5.64 -28.41
N VAL A 80 -30.76 -5.19 -28.01
CA VAL A 80 -30.54 -3.86 -27.43
C VAL A 80 -29.59 -3.08 -28.33
N THR A 81 -29.90 -1.82 -28.57
CA THR A 81 -29.02 -0.91 -29.33
C THR A 81 -28.06 -0.23 -28.37
N ASP A 82 -26.76 -0.32 -28.67
CA ASP A 82 -25.70 0.33 -27.88
C ASP A 82 -25.59 1.84 -28.17
N SER A 83 -24.70 2.52 -27.47
CA SER A 83 -24.44 3.96 -27.67
C SER A 83 -23.89 4.34 -29.05
N GLU A 84 -23.38 3.37 -29.80
CA GLU A 84 -22.83 3.56 -31.15
C GLU A 84 -23.86 3.25 -32.25
N GLY A 85 -25.06 2.79 -31.86
CA GLY A 85 -26.13 2.42 -32.78
C GLY A 85 -26.08 0.97 -33.25
N ASN A 86 -25.19 0.14 -32.70
CA ASN A 86 -25.11 -1.28 -33.05
C ASN A 86 -26.19 -2.07 -32.29
N SER A 87 -26.90 -2.95 -33.00
CA SER A 87 -27.87 -3.85 -32.38
C SER A 87 -27.18 -5.12 -31.91
N LEU A 88 -27.15 -5.32 -30.59
CA LEU A 88 -26.54 -6.47 -29.93
C LEU A 88 -27.63 -7.39 -29.37
N VAL A 89 -27.41 -8.70 -29.40
CA VAL A 89 -28.26 -9.67 -28.71
C VAL A 89 -27.70 -9.86 -27.31
N VAL A 90 -28.50 -9.55 -26.29
CA VAL A 90 -28.14 -9.69 -24.89
C VAL A 90 -29.12 -10.58 -24.16
N MET A 91 -28.66 -11.16 -23.06
CA MET A 91 -29.49 -11.95 -22.17
C MET A 91 -29.95 -11.05 -21.02
N GLU A 92 -31.25 -10.87 -20.91
CA GLU A 92 -31.93 -10.10 -19.89
C GLU A 92 -32.38 -11.02 -18.76
N ALA A 93 -32.37 -10.55 -17.51
CA ALA A 93 -32.91 -11.27 -16.36
C ALA A 93 -34.14 -10.57 -15.80
N LYS A 94 -35.19 -11.34 -15.49
CA LYS A 94 -36.41 -10.89 -14.84
C LYS A 94 -36.18 -10.80 -13.34
N ILE A 95 -36.26 -9.59 -12.78
CA ILE A 95 -35.87 -9.34 -11.37
C ILE A 95 -36.96 -8.53 -10.68
N ASP A 96 -37.31 -8.93 -9.45
CA ASP A 96 -38.17 -8.13 -8.60
C ASP A 96 -37.47 -6.84 -8.17
N ARG A 97 -38.19 -5.71 -8.14
CA ARG A 97 -37.62 -4.40 -7.78
C ARG A 97 -36.89 -4.41 -6.43
N SER A 98 -37.35 -5.22 -5.46
CA SER A 98 -36.70 -5.32 -4.15
C SER A 98 -35.33 -6.01 -4.19
N GLY A 99 -35.10 -6.91 -5.15
CA GLY A 99 -33.84 -7.63 -5.34
C GLY A 99 -32.83 -6.92 -6.24
N LEU A 100 -33.18 -5.77 -6.82
CA LEU A 100 -32.35 -5.09 -7.81
C LEU A 100 -30.96 -4.70 -7.27
N ALA A 101 -30.90 -4.13 -6.07
CA ALA A 101 -29.63 -3.69 -5.50
C ALA A 101 -28.64 -4.85 -5.33
N GLU A 102 -29.09 -5.97 -4.79
CA GLU A 102 -28.28 -7.18 -4.60
C GLU A 102 -27.85 -7.78 -5.94
N PHE A 103 -28.74 -7.82 -6.93
CA PHE A 103 -28.41 -8.28 -8.27
C PHE A 103 -27.32 -7.43 -8.92
N CYS A 104 -27.44 -6.10 -8.87
CA CYS A 104 -26.46 -5.17 -9.42
C CYS A 104 -25.08 -5.37 -8.77
N GLU A 105 -25.01 -5.43 -7.44
CA GLU A 105 -23.75 -5.69 -6.72
C GLU A 105 -23.15 -7.05 -7.09
N GLY A 106 -23.96 -8.10 -7.19
CA GLY A 106 -23.51 -9.43 -7.61
C GLY A 106 -22.94 -9.44 -9.04
N ARG A 107 -23.56 -8.71 -9.97
CA ARG A 107 -23.06 -8.58 -11.35
C ARG A 107 -21.79 -7.76 -11.43
N ILE A 108 -21.71 -6.64 -10.71
CA ILE A 108 -20.50 -5.84 -10.63
C ILE A 108 -19.35 -6.68 -10.05
N ALA A 109 -19.60 -7.46 -9.01
CA ALA A 109 -18.62 -8.37 -8.42
C ALA A 109 -18.13 -9.42 -9.42
N LEU A 110 -19.05 -10.06 -10.17
CA LEU A 110 -18.68 -11.00 -11.23
C LEU A 110 -17.80 -10.36 -12.30
N CYS A 111 -18.16 -9.16 -12.76
CA CYS A 111 -17.38 -8.45 -13.78
C CYS A 111 -15.99 -8.05 -13.30
N ARG A 112 -15.86 -7.62 -12.04
CA ARG A 112 -14.57 -7.37 -11.40
C ARG A 112 -13.71 -8.64 -11.27
N GLY A 113 -14.35 -9.80 -11.07
CA GLY A 113 -13.68 -11.09 -11.00
C GLY A 113 -13.47 -11.79 -12.35
N SER A 114 -13.97 -11.23 -13.45
CA SER A 114 -13.87 -11.85 -14.77
C SER A 114 -12.46 -11.73 -15.33
N GLU A 115 -11.96 -12.85 -15.84
CA GLU A 115 -10.66 -12.94 -16.51
C GLU A 115 -10.83 -13.16 -18.01
N ALA A 116 -10.10 -12.40 -18.82
CA ALA A 116 -10.02 -12.59 -20.26
C ALA A 116 -9.08 -13.77 -20.57
N ILE A 117 -9.59 -14.73 -21.37
CA ILE A 117 -8.81 -15.88 -21.84
C ILE A 117 -7.70 -15.49 -22.84
N ALA A 118 -7.83 -14.33 -23.48
CA ALA A 118 -6.92 -13.81 -24.48
C ALA A 118 -6.80 -12.28 -24.35
N GLY A 119 -5.66 -11.74 -24.78
CA GLY A 119 -5.31 -10.33 -24.60
C GLY A 119 -4.20 -10.13 -23.56
N GLU A 120 -3.64 -8.92 -23.54
CA GLU A 120 -2.62 -8.52 -22.55
C GLU A 120 -3.28 -8.16 -21.20
N ASP A 121 -4.47 -7.55 -21.25
CA ASP A 121 -5.31 -7.26 -20.09
C ASP A 121 -6.18 -8.48 -19.74
N LYS A 122 -5.59 -9.40 -18.98
CA LYS A 122 -6.24 -10.66 -18.58
C LYS A 122 -7.28 -10.51 -17.49
N GLN A 123 -7.31 -9.39 -16.78
CA GLN A 123 -8.30 -9.15 -15.73
C GLN A 123 -9.06 -7.89 -16.10
N ALA A 124 -10.39 -7.99 -16.14
CA ALA A 124 -11.25 -6.81 -16.18
C ALA A 124 -11.29 -6.08 -14.83
N GLY A 125 -10.64 -6.67 -13.81
CA GLY A 125 -10.65 -6.24 -12.42
C GLY A 125 -9.90 -4.93 -12.17
N ASP A 126 -10.34 -4.27 -11.10
CA ASP A 126 -9.75 -3.05 -10.55
C ASP A 126 -8.25 -3.25 -10.33
N ASP A 127 -7.42 -2.42 -10.96
CA ASP A 127 -5.98 -2.34 -10.67
C ASP A 127 -5.79 -2.27 -9.15
N VAL A 128 -4.95 -3.14 -8.57
CA VAL A 128 -4.72 -3.20 -7.11
C VAL A 128 -4.22 -1.88 -6.50
N ARG A 129 -3.81 -0.93 -7.36
CA ARG A 129 -3.39 0.44 -7.03
C ARG A 129 -4.54 1.44 -6.97
N THR A 130 -5.74 1.10 -7.43
CA THR A 130 -6.95 1.92 -7.35
C THR A 130 -7.94 1.34 -6.36
N MET A 131 -8.83 2.19 -5.86
CA MET A 131 -9.99 1.84 -5.05
C MET A 131 -11.26 2.29 -5.74
N SER A 132 -12.40 1.78 -5.27
CA SER A 132 -13.70 2.25 -5.72
C SER A 132 -13.90 3.75 -5.45
N VAL A 133 -14.47 4.45 -6.43
CA VAL A 133 -14.91 5.83 -6.24
C VAL A 133 -16.08 5.85 -5.28
N ARG A 134 -16.02 6.70 -4.25
CA ARG A 134 -17.13 6.96 -3.32
C ARG A 134 -17.51 8.44 -3.33
N TYR A 135 -18.75 8.68 -2.94
CA TYR A 135 -19.31 10.01 -2.77
C TYR A 135 -19.68 10.18 -1.31
N LEU A 136 -19.32 11.34 -0.74
CA LEU A 136 -19.69 11.70 0.61
C LEU A 136 -21.16 12.10 0.68
N ALA A 137 -21.70 12.27 1.89
CA ALA A 137 -23.11 12.64 2.10
C ALA A 137 -23.50 13.97 1.43
N ASN A 138 -22.55 14.85 1.14
CA ASN A 138 -22.75 16.11 0.41
C ASN A 138 -22.75 15.95 -1.12
N GLY A 139 -22.59 14.72 -1.64
CA GLY A 139 -22.51 14.44 -3.07
C GLY A 139 -21.14 14.72 -3.70
N GLU A 140 -20.15 15.18 -2.93
CA GLU A 140 -18.79 15.38 -3.44
C GLU A 140 -18.04 14.06 -3.53
N ARG A 141 -17.20 13.92 -4.56
CA ARG A 141 -16.29 12.77 -4.70
C ARG A 141 -15.30 12.82 -3.53
N GLY A 142 -15.28 11.76 -2.73
CA GLY A 142 -14.43 11.73 -1.54
C GLY A 142 -14.51 10.41 -0.80
N ARG A 143 -13.42 10.05 -0.13
CA ARG A 143 -13.35 8.93 0.80
C ARG A 143 -12.94 9.40 2.19
N ASN A 144 -13.43 8.72 3.23
CA ASN A 144 -12.88 8.87 4.56
C ASN A 144 -11.50 8.20 4.61
N PHE A 145 -10.50 8.89 5.17
CA PHE A 145 -9.12 8.39 5.21
C PHE A 145 -9.00 7.13 6.07
N LYS A 146 -9.54 7.14 7.29
CA LYS A 146 -9.44 6.02 8.24
C LYS A 146 -10.12 4.76 7.71
N ASP A 147 -11.29 4.91 7.09
CA ASP A 147 -11.98 3.78 6.47
C ASP A 147 -11.23 3.28 5.23
N SER A 148 -10.64 4.17 4.45
CA SER A 148 -9.81 3.79 3.31
C SER A 148 -8.56 3.02 3.73
N VAL A 149 -7.90 3.42 4.82
CA VAL A 149 -6.73 2.70 5.35
C VAL A 149 -7.08 1.26 5.75
N LYS A 150 -8.26 1.03 6.34
CA LYS A 150 -8.74 -0.32 6.67
C LYS A 150 -9.06 -1.16 5.43
N GLU A 151 -9.41 -0.51 4.33
CA GLU A 151 -9.69 -1.17 3.04
C GLU A 151 -8.42 -1.41 2.22
N PHE A 152 -7.28 -0.80 2.57
CA PHE A 152 -6.03 -1.04 1.87
C PHE A 152 -5.59 -2.50 1.99
N VAL A 153 -5.31 -3.10 0.85
CA VAL A 153 -4.71 -4.42 0.75
C VAL A 153 -3.36 -4.26 0.09
N GLN A 154 -2.30 -4.58 0.83
CA GLN A 154 -0.95 -4.66 0.27
C GLN A 154 -0.79 -5.96 -0.52
N VAL A 155 -0.36 -5.83 -1.77
CA VAL A 155 -0.09 -6.95 -2.68
C VAL A 155 1.41 -7.00 -2.93
N GLU A 156 2.05 -8.15 -2.72
CA GLU A 156 3.47 -8.31 -3.01
C GLU A 156 3.72 -8.30 -4.52
N PHE A 157 4.74 -7.55 -4.94
CA PHE A 157 5.20 -7.48 -6.32
C PHE A 157 6.63 -8.01 -6.38
N ASP A 158 6.90 -8.96 -7.27
CA ASP A 158 8.22 -9.59 -7.42
C ASP A 158 9.31 -8.58 -7.82
N ASP A 159 8.93 -7.49 -8.47
CA ASP A 159 9.81 -6.43 -8.96
C ASP A 159 9.74 -5.14 -8.12
N TRP A 160 9.22 -5.21 -6.89
CA TRP A 160 9.05 -4.03 -6.05
C TRP A 160 10.41 -3.34 -5.75
N PRO A 161 10.55 -2.02 -6.05
CA PRO A 161 11.87 -1.38 -6.03
C PRO A 161 12.37 -0.99 -4.64
N LEU A 162 11.53 -1.00 -3.60
CA LEU A 162 11.81 -0.42 -2.28
C LEU A 162 11.46 -1.39 -1.14
N LEU A 163 12.46 -1.98 -0.50
CA LEU A 163 12.28 -2.89 0.65
C LEU A 163 12.92 -2.31 1.92
N PRO A 164 12.36 -2.56 3.12
CA PRO A 164 11.03 -3.16 3.37
C PRO A 164 9.90 -2.20 3.00
N ARG A 165 8.69 -2.69 2.73
CA ARG A 165 7.53 -1.82 2.50
C ARG A 165 7.03 -1.28 3.83
N THR A 166 6.91 0.04 3.96
CA THR A 166 6.48 0.67 5.22
C THR A 166 5.20 1.48 5.08
N CYS A 167 4.70 1.68 3.86
CA CYS A 167 3.51 2.49 3.59
C CYS A 167 2.28 2.04 4.39
N GLN A 168 1.93 0.75 4.38
CA GLN A 168 0.73 0.26 5.07
C GLN A 168 0.82 0.44 6.59
N ASP A 169 1.94 0.05 7.20
CA ASP A 169 2.14 0.16 8.64
C ASP A 169 2.12 1.62 9.11
N TYR A 170 2.78 2.50 8.35
CA TYR A 170 2.78 3.93 8.62
C TYR A 170 1.35 4.52 8.59
N LEU A 171 0.59 4.22 7.54
CA LEU A 171 -0.78 4.75 7.40
C LEU A 171 -1.72 4.17 8.45
N SER A 172 -1.53 2.91 8.83
CA SER A 172 -2.27 2.27 9.94
C SER A 172 -2.03 3.04 11.24
N ALA A 173 -0.76 3.31 11.59
CA ALA A 173 -0.40 4.10 12.77
C ALA A 173 -0.97 5.53 12.72
N VAL A 174 -0.93 6.19 11.54
CA VAL A 174 -1.55 7.51 11.36
C VAL A 174 -3.07 7.44 11.64
N SER A 175 -3.76 6.41 11.16
CA SER A 175 -5.21 6.25 11.32
C SER A 175 -5.66 5.97 12.77
N GLU A 176 -4.74 5.53 13.62
CA GLU A 176 -4.97 5.34 15.06
C GLU A 176 -4.93 6.67 15.81
N VAL A 177 -4.02 7.58 15.45
CA VAL A 177 -3.77 8.83 16.18
C VAL A 177 -4.42 10.06 15.55
N ALA A 178 -4.78 10.01 14.27
CA ALA A 178 -5.30 11.14 13.51
C ALA A 178 -6.34 10.70 12.45
N GLU A 179 -7.14 11.66 12.00
CA GLU A 179 -8.13 11.44 10.94
C GLU A 179 -7.56 11.60 9.53
N SER A 180 -6.34 12.15 9.39
CA SER A 180 -5.65 12.31 8.10
C SER A 180 -4.15 12.55 8.26
N CYS A 181 -3.39 12.44 7.18
CA CYS A 181 -1.95 12.74 7.20
C CYS A 181 -1.68 14.22 7.46
N TYR A 182 -2.56 15.12 7.01
CA TYR A 182 -2.45 16.55 7.34
C TYR A 182 -2.68 16.82 8.83
N MET A 183 -3.68 16.17 9.45
CA MET A 183 -3.90 16.31 10.89
C MET A 183 -2.73 15.75 11.71
N GLN A 184 -2.15 14.63 11.28
CA GLN A 184 -0.94 14.09 11.91
C GLN A 184 0.26 15.03 11.76
N HIS A 185 0.42 15.70 10.61
CA HIS A 185 1.46 16.72 10.40
C HIS A 185 1.34 17.86 11.43
N LEU A 186 0.14 18.41 11.64
CA LEU A 186 -0.07 19.48 12.62
C LEU A 186 0.32 19.03 14.04
N ALA A 187 -0.04 17.80 14.41
CA ALA A 187 0.34 17.23 15.70
C ALA A 187 1.85 17.04 15.83
N TRP A 188 2.52 16.57 14.77
CA TRP A 188 3.98 16.41 14.74
C TRP A 188 4.70 17.75 14.91
N VAL A 189 4.33 18.78 14.17
CA VAL A 189 4.95 20.12 14.28
C VAL A 189 4.84 20.65 15.71
N GLN A 190 3.66 20.52 16.31
CA GLN A 190 3.43 20.97 17.69
C GLN A 190 4.25 20.18 18.72
N GLN A 191 4.31 18.85 18.58
CA GLN A 191 4.97 17.97 19.55
C GLN A 191 6.49 17.98 19.43
N ALA A 192 7.01 18.01 18.20
CA ALA A 192 8.43 18.03 17.92
C ALA A 192 9.07 19.41 18.20
N ARG A 193 8.28 20.47 18.41
CA ARG A 193 8.76 21.83 18.70
C ARG A 193 9.75 22.33 17.65
N ILE A 194 9.43 22.07 16.38
CA ILE A 194 10.26 22.50 15.25
C ILE A 194 10.19 24.03 15.17
N PRO A 195 11.33 24.74 15.01
CA PRO A 195 11.33 26.19 14.87
C PRO A 195 10.40 26.66 13.75
N GLU A 196 9.69 27.75 13.99
CA GLU A 196 8.85 28.37 12.97
C GLU A 196 9.70 28.78 11.76
N GLY A 197 9.19 28.50 10.55
CA GLY A 197 9.90 28.77 9.31
C GLY A 197 10.92 27.69 8.90
N ASP A 198 11.07 26.60 9.66
CA ASP A 198 11.87 25.47 9.20
C ASP A 198 11.28 24.88 7.92
N ARG A 199 12.15 24.60 6.94
CA ARG A 199 11.77 24.01 5.65
C ARG A 199 11.02 22.69 5.82
N ALA A 200 11.38 21.88 6.81
CA ALA A 200 10.79 20.56 7.05
C ALA A 200 9.30 20.64 7.33
N ILE A 201 8.80 21.74 7.92
CA ILE A 201 7.38 21.98 8.15
C ILE A 201 6.65 22.02 6.80
N TYR A 202 7.07 22.91 5.90
CA TYR A 202 6.42 23.07 4.60
C TYR A 202 6.55 21.83 3.71
N GLU A 203 7.70 21.15 3.78
CA GLU A 203 7.91 19.91 3.04
C GLU A 203 6.98 18.80 3.54
N ASP A 204 6.91 18.56 4.84
CA ASP A 204 6.06 17.54 5.43
C ASP A 204 4.56 17.82 5.21
N GLU A 205 4.17 19.10 5.29
CA GLU A 205 2.82 19.58 5.00
C GLU A 205 2.40 19.22 3.57
N LEU A 206 3.25 19.52 2.59
CA LEU A 206 3.00 19.21 1.18
C LEU A 206 2.86 17.70 0.98
N LEU A 207 3.78 16.89 1.54
CA LEU A 207 3.72 15.43 1.44
C LEU A 207 2.43 14.88 2.07
N SER A 208 2.00 15.42 3.21
CA SER A 208 0.74 15.05 3.85
C SER A 208 -0.48 15.37 2.98
N ARG A 209 -0.50 16.54 2.34
CA ARG A 209 -1.60 16.91 1.42
C ARG A 209 -1.62 16.01 0.19
N VAL A 210 -0.47 15.66 -0.38
CA VAL A 210 -0.37 14.73 -1.51
C VAL A 210 -0.95 13.37 -1.14
N ILE A 211 -0.63 12.83 0.03
CA ILE A 211 -1.21 11.59 0.53
C ILE A 211 -2.73 11.71 0.71
N ASP A 212 -3.21 12.77 1.37
CA ASP A 212 -4.64 12.96 1.60
C ASP A 212 -5.41 13.10 0.28
N MET A 213 -4.90 13.82 -0.72
CA MET A 213 -5.53 13.94 -2.04
C MET A 213 -5.56 12.60 -2.78
N ALA A 214 -4.45 11.86 -2.77
CA ALA A 214 -4.36 10.56 -3.44
C ALA A 214 -5.36 9.54 -2.89
N VAL A 215 -5.52 9.51 -1.56
CA VAL A 215 -6.45 8.59 -0.90
C VAL A 215 -7.90 9.06 -1.03
N LYS A 216 -8.17 10.33 -0.72
CA LYS A 216 -9.55 10.84 -0.58
C LYS A 216 -10.17 11.18 -1.93
N TYR A 217 -9.43 11.89 -2.78
CA TYR A 217 -9.94 12.37 -4.05
C TYR A 217 -9.67 11.37 -5.16
N ASP A 218 -8.40 11.00 -5.39
CA ASP A 218 -8.03 10.10 -6.49
C ASP A 218 -8.45 8.65 -6.25
N CYS A 219 -8.80 8.31 -4.99
CA CYS A 219 -9.22 6.97 -4.59
C CYS A 219 -8.14 5.93 -4.88
N LEU A 220 -6.87 6.22 -4.57
CA LEU A 220 -5.75 5.32 -4.82
C LEU A 220 -5.43 4.45 -3.61
N ASN A 221 -5.17 3.16 -3.87
CA ASN A 221 -4.57 2.25 -2.90
C ASN A 221 -3.05 2.46 -2.87
N ILE A 222 -2.65 3.54 -2.20
CA ILE A 222 -1.26 4.04 -2.24
C ILE A 222 -0.23 3.09 -1.63
N VAL A 223 -0.65 2.07 -0.87
CA VAL A 223 0.28 1.04 -0.35
C VAL A 223 0.90 0.22 -1.48
N ASN A 224 0.22 0.12 -2.62
CA ASN A 224 0.69 -0.57 -3.82
C ASN A 224 1.37 0.36 -4.83
N LEU A 225 1.66 1.62 -4.46
CA LEU A 225 2.36 2.59 -5.30
C LEU A 225 3.77 2.87 -4.77
N ALA A 226 4.79 2.50 -5.56
CA ALA A 226 6.19 2.75 -5.21
C ALA A 226 6.51 4.25 -5.05
N SER A 227 5.81 5.13 -5.77
CA SER A 227 5.94 6.59 -5.60
C SER A 227 5.51 7.05 -4.21
N PHE A 228 4.45 6.47 -3.65
CA PHE A 228 3.97 6.80 -2.31
C PHE A 228 4.80 6.16 -1.20
N GLU A 229 5.38 4.98 -1.46
CA GLU A 229 6.40 4.41 -0.57
C GLU A 229 7.60 5.37 -0.41
N MET A 230 8.09 6.00 -1.49
CA MET A 230 9.14 7.03 -1.38
C MET A 230 8.70 8.26 -0.59
N ILE A 231 7.47 8.72 -0.81
CA ILE A 231 6.90 9.88 -0.10
C ILE A 231 6.84 9.59 1.40
N ILE A 232 6.33 8.43 1.79
CA ILE A 232 6.20 8.04 3.19
C ILE A 232 7.57 7.87 3.85
N ARG A 233 8.52 7.21 3.18
CA ARG A 233 9.91 7.11 3.67
C ARG A 233 10.53 8.48 3.87
N ARG A 234 10.24 9.45 2.99
CA ARG A 234 10.70 10.83 3.16
C ARG A 234 10.06 11.50 4.38
N LYS A 235 8.76 11.31 4.63
CA LYS A 235 8.09 11.80 5.86
C LYS A 235 8.70 11.18 7.12
N GLN A 236 8.91 9.87 7.12
CA GLN A 236 9.53 9.17 8.25
C GLN A 236 10.96 9.67 8.53
N LEU A 237 11.74 9.94 7.47
CA LEU A 237 13.06 10.55 7.59
C LEU A 237 13.01 11.97 8.16
N LEU A 238 12.05 12.80 7.74
CA LEU A 238 11.87 14.15 8.31
C LEU A 238 11.57 14.07 9.81
N ALA A 239 10.68 13.17 10.21
CA ALA A 239 10.35 12.95 11.62
C ALA A 239 11.59 12.51 12.41
N GLU A 240 12.29 11.47 11.96
CA GLU A 240 13.48 10.93 12.63
C GLU A 240 14.60 11.98 12.77
N ALA A 241 14.85 12.77 11.72
CA ALA A 241 15.89 13.79 11.73
C ALA A 241 15.70 14.84 12.84
N HIS A 242 14.45 15.09 13.27
CA HIS A 242 14.11 16.09 14.27
C HIS A 242 13.93 15.51 15.69
N VAL A 243 13.99 14.19 15.88
CA VAL A 243 13.77 13.56 17.20
C VAL A 243 14.80 14.01 18.24
N GLY A 244 16.08 14.07 17.86
CA GLY A 244 17.17 14.39 18.79
C GLY A 244 17.33 15.90 19.05
N ASN A 245 17.34 16.70 17.98
CA ASN A 245 17.46 18.15 18.06
C ASN A 245 16.60 18.82 16.97
N PRO A 246 15.40 19.30 17.31
CA PRO A 246 14.50 19.93 16.36
C PRO A 246 15.07 21.19 15.67
N ALA A 247 16.02 21.89 16.29
CA ALA A 247 16.64 23.09 15.72
C ALA A 247 17.87 22.78 14.85
N SER A 248 18.37 21.54 14.89
CA SER A 248 19.52 21.09 14.11
C SER A 248 19.31 19.64 13.67
N PRO A 249 18.43 19.42 12.69
CA PRO A 249 18.04 18.07 12.28
C PRO A 249 19.21 17.32 11.64
N SER A 250 19.31 16.02 11.92
CA SER A 250 20.33 15.14 11.33
C SER A 250 19.75 14.24 10.23
N TYR A 251 20.25 14.39 9.01
CA TYR A 251 19.84 13.58 7.85
C TYR A 251 20.83 12.47 7.50
N GLU A 252 21.73 12.11 8.42
CA GLU A 252 22.71 11.03 8.19
C GLU A 252 22.03 9.68 7.87
N ALA A 253 20.81 9.48 8.36
CA ALA A 253 20.02 8.28 8.09
C ALA A 253 19.35 8.26 6.71
N ALA A 254 19.46 9.32 5.89
CA ALA A 254 18.71 9.47 4.65
C ALA A 254 18.94 8.32 3.65
N ASP A 255 20.15 7.78 3.60
CA ASP A 255 20.50 6.66 2.72
C ASP A 255 19.71 5.38 3.09
N TYR A 256 19.46 5.15 4.40
CA TYR A 256 18.71 3.99 4.88
C TYR A 256 17.21 4.13 4.62
N PHE A 257 16.64 5.32 4.82
CA PHE A 257 15.22 5.56 4.59
C PHE A 257 14.86 5.55 3.10
N MET A 258 15.66 6.19 2.25
CA MET A 258 15.30 6.40 0.86
C MET A 258 15.64 5.23 -0.07
N GLY A 259 16.38 4.22 0.42
CA GLY A 259 16.81 3.07 -0.39
C GLY A 259 17.63 3.48 -1.62
N ARG A 260 18.28 4.66 -1.59
CA ARG A 260 18.97 5.21 -2.75
C ARG A 260 20.27 4.46 -3.00
N ARG A 261 20.40 3.95 -4.23
CA ARG A 261 21.65 3.34 -4.75
C ARG A 261 22.72 4.38 -5.11
N TYR A 262 22.37 5.66 -5.13
CA TYR A 262 23.22 6.74 -5.61
C TYR A 262 23.41 7.79 -4.51
N ARG A 263 24.68 8.07 -4.19
CA ARG A 263 25.04 9.09 -3.20
C ARG A 263 24.79 10.49 -3.78
N PRO A 264 24.41 11.48 -2.96
CA PRO A 264 24.39 12.89 -3.36
C PRO A 264 25.76 13.29 -3.92
N GLY A 265 25.80 13.85 -5.13
CA GLY A 265 27.05 14.22 -5.84
C GLY A 265 27.30 13.48 -7.16
N GLY A 266 26.34 12.67 -7.64
CA GLY A 266 26.45 11.97 -8.92
C GLY A 266 27.38 10.75 -8.89
N GLY A 267 27.90 10.40 -7.72
CA GLY A 267 28.68 9.19 -7.51
C GLY A 267 27.81 7.95 -7.63
N ILE A 268 28.01 7.17 -8.69
CA ILE A 268 27.43 5.83 -8.85
C ILE A 268 28.26 4.87 -8.00
N VAL A 269 27.68 4.39 -6.90
CA VAL A 269 28.30 3.35 -6.07
C VAL A 269 27.51 2.07 -6.27
N VAL A 270 28.19 1.02 -6.73
CA VAL A 270 27.57 -0.28 -6.96
C VAL A 270 27.23 -0.92 -5.61
N GLN A 271 25.97 -1.30 -5.41
CA GLN A 271 25.46 -1.83 -4.14
C GLN A 271 26.24 -3.06 -3.65
N SER A 272 26.62 -3.97 -4.57
CA SER A 272 27.43 -5.15 -4.22
C SER A 272 28.80 -4.78 -3.65
N LEU A 273 29.38 -3.67 -4.08
CA LEU A 273 30.63 -3.15 -3.51
C LEU A 273 30.38 -2.54 -2.12
N THR A 274 29.29 -1.79 -1.94
CA THR A 274 28.91 -1.25 -0.62
C THR A 274 28.66 -2.36 0.39
N GLU A 275 27.93 -3.40 0.01
CA GLU A 275 27.69 -4.58 0.86
C GLU A 275 28.99 -5.32 1.19
N HIS A 276 29.88 -5.50 0.20
CA HIS A 276 31.19 -6.10 0.43
C HIS A 276 32.02 -5.29 1.44
N VAL A 277 32.09 -3.97 1.26
CA VAL A 277 32.83 -3.07 2.15
C VAL A 277 32.20 -3.04 3.53
N ALA A 278 30.88 -2.94 3.65
CA ALA A 278 30.17 -2.96 4.92
C ALA A 278 30.43 -4.28 5.68
N LYS A 279 30.40 -5.41 4.97
CA LYS A 279 30.74 -6.72 5.53
C LYS A 279 32.20 -6.77 6.02
N ARG A 280 33.15 -6.25 5.25
CA ARG A 280 34.56 -6.14 5.67
C ARG A 280 34.74 -5.25 6.90
N MET A 281 34.08 -4.10 6.94
CA MET A 281 34.11 -3.22 8.12
C MET A 281 33.51 -3.89 9.35
N HIS A 282 32.43 -4.67 9.19
CA HIS A 282 31.85 -5.46 10.27
C HIS A 282 32.81 -6.54 10.78
N GLU A 283 33.43 -7.31 9.87
CA GLU A 283 34.46 -8.32 10.18
C GLU A 283 35.64 -7.68 10.95
N ASP A 284 36.14 -6.54 10.48
CA ASP A 284 37.23 -5.81 11.13
C ASP A 284 36.85 -5.29 12.52
N ALA A 285 35.63 -4.77 12.68
CA ALA A 285 35.12 -4.32 13.97
C ALA A 285 35.00 -5.50 14.98
N GLN A 286 34.61 -6.68 14.52
CA GLN A 286 34.62 -7.89 15.35
C GLN A 286 36.03 -8.32 15.73
N ILE A 287 36.98 -8.33 14.78
CA ILE A 287 38.39 -8.63 15.06
C ILE A 287 38.97 -7.67 16.10
N GLN A 288 38.66 -6.37 15.99
CA GLN A 288 39.11 -5.39 16.98
C GLN A 288 38.51 -5.63 18.36
N LYS A 289 37.21 -5.97 18.46
CA LYS A 289 36.58 -6.34 19.73
C LYS A 289 37.26 -7.56 20.36
N GLU A 290 37.54 -8.60 19.59
CA GLU A 290 38.23 -9.80 20.08
C GLU A 290 39.69 -9.49 20.48
N LYS A 291 40.40 -8.63 19.74
CA LYS A 291 41.73 -8.14 20.15
C LYS A 291 41.71 -7.39 21.48
N ARG A 292 40.71 -6.53 21.72
CA ARG A 292 40.54 -5.82 23.00
C ARG A 292 40.31 -6.82 24.14
N LYS A 293 39.39 -7.77 23.96
CA LYS A 293 39.15 -8.85 24.94
C LYS A 293 40.41 -9.65 25.27
N LEU A 294 41.20 -10.03 24.25
CA LEU A 294 42.46 -10.75 24.44
C LEU A 294 43.51 -9.91 25.17
N SER A 295 43.59 -8.61 24.88
CA SER A 295 44.51 -7.70 25.56
C SER A 295 44.14 -7.52 27.03
N GLU A 296 42.85 -7.39 27.34
CA GLU A 296 42.34 -7.30 28.72
C GLU A 296 42.60 -8.61 29.49
N ALA A 297 42.36 -9.76 28.86
CA ALA A 297 42.67 -11.07 29.45
C ALA A 297 44.17 -11.25 29.73
N LYS A 298 45.06 -10.75 28.86
CA LYS A 298 46.51 -10.78 29.07
C LYS A 298 47.00 -9.74 30.08
N GLY A 299 46.30 -8.61 30.20
CA GLY A 299 46.62 -7.52 31.13
C GLY A 299 46.39 -7.88 32.61
N ASN A 300 45.42 -8.74 32.90
CA ASN A 300 45.12 -9.18 34.27
C ASN A 300 46.17 -10.13 34.90
N GLY A 301 47.18 -10.57 34.14
CA GLY A 301 48.21 -11.50 34.63
C GLY A 301 49.50 -10.87 35.16
N LYS A 302 49.78 -9.58 34.92
CA LYS A 302 51.14 -9.01 35.13
C LYS A 302 51.33 -7.97 36.23
N ASN A 303 50.30 -7.61 37.00
CA ASN A 303 50.43 -6.62 38.09
C ASN A 303 50.08 -7.14 39.50
N LYS A 304 50.40 -8.41 39.80
CA LYS A 304 50.57 -8.88 41.20
C LYS A 304 52.06 -8.90 41.53
N GLY A 305 52.62 -7.76 41.95
CA GLY A 305 54.00 -7.75 42.44
C GLY A 305 54.75 -6.43 42.36
N LYS A 306 54.14 -5.31 42.76
CA LYS A 306 54.94 -4.18 43.26
C LYS A 306 54.30 -3.63 44.51
N VAL A 307 54.93 -3.98 45.63
CA VAL A 307 54.63 -3.50 46.98
C VAL A 307 54.75 -1.97 46.98
N PRO A 308 53.74 -1.21 47.44
CA PRO A 308 53.89 0.21 47.65
C PRO A 308 54.72 0.43 48.93
N THR A 309 55.99 0.77 48.77
CA THR A 309 56.85 1.21 49.87
C THR A 309 56.69 2.71 50.12
N SER A 310 55.86 3.00 51.13
CA SER A 310 56.04 4.06 52.15
C SER A 310 55.74 5.53 51.76
N PRO A 311 55.62 6.44 52.73
CA PRO A 311 54.41 6.69 53.53
C PRO A 311 53.93 8.17 53.41
N PRO A 312 52.75 8.52 53.96
CA PRO A 312 52.21 9.87 53.90
C PRO A 312 52.98 10.81 54.84
N ASN A 313 53.25 12.03 54.38
CA ASN A 313 53.64 13.14 55.24
C ASN A 313 52.75 14.37 54.94
N PRO A 314 52.53 15.24 55.93
CA PRO A 314 51.22 15.81 56.24
C PRO A 314 51.23 17.34 56.06
N GLU A 315 50.08 17.94 56.33
CA GLU A 315 49.90 19.33 56.81
C GLU A 315 50.50 20.50 56.01
N GLY A 316 49.61 21.42 55.63
CA GLY A 316 49.86 22.83 55.99
C GLY A 316 49.51 23.87 54.93
N GLY A 317 48.45 24.63 55.22
CA GLY A 317 48.24 26.02 54.78
C GLY A 317 47.68 26.18 53.36
N GLY A 318 46.70 27.01 53.08
CA GLY A 318 46.16 28.15 53.80
C GLY A 318 45.84 29.27 52.79
N GLY A 319 44.67 29.89 52.93
CA GLY A 319 44.28 31.13 52.22
C GLY A 319 43.79 30.92 50.78
N GLY A 320 42.68 31.48 50.31
CA GLY A 320 41.97 32.68 50.74
C GLY A 320 41.95 33.69 49.59
N LYS A 321 40.76 34.29 49.35
CA LYS A 321 40.44 35.39 48.40
C LYS A 321 40.31 34.95 46.93
N LYS A 322 39.32 35.41 46.16
CA LYS A 322 38.34 36.49 46.31
C LYS A 322 37.21 36.24 45.32
#